data_AF-A0A485LTT7-F1
#
_entry.id   AF-A0A485LTT7-F1
#
_cell.length_a   1.000
_cell.length_b   1.000
_cell.length_c   1.000
_cell.angle_alpha   90.00
_cell.angle_beta   90.00
_cell.angle_gamma   90.00
#
_symmetry.space_group_name_H-M   'P 1'
#
loop_
_entity.id
_entity.type
_entity.pdbx_description
1 polymer ?
#
loop_
_entity_poly.entity_id
_entity_poly.type
_entity_poly.pdbx_seq_one_letter_code
_entity_poly.pdbx_strand_id
1 'polypeptide(L)'
;MFNVFEPVETINYNFVSGVYAACTALFLILLAGHHYTDAVEGFYIVFAPFIPCLLWSLVVRQNWLKKEAAIAIDKDAKKND
;
A
#
# COMPACT_ATOMS: atom_id res chain seq x y z
N MET A 1 -2.61 3.56 22.92
CA MET A 1 -3.15 2.38 22.22
C MET A 1 -2.59 2.39 20.81
N PHE A 2 -2.06 1.28 20.30
CA PHE A 2 -1.48 1.25 18.95
C PHE A 2 -2.61 1.19 17.91
N ASN A 3 -2.73 2.21 17.04
CA ASN A 3 -3.69 2.22 15.95
C ASN A 3 -3.02 1.79 14.65
N VAL A 4 -3.23 0.53 14.26
CA VAL A 4 -2.65 -0.06 13.04
C VAL A 4 -3.07 0.62 11.74
N PHE A 5 -4.11 1.45 11.75
CA PHE A 5 -4.60 2.16 10.57
C PHE A 5 -4.22 3.64 10.53
N GLU A 6 -3.51 4.14 11.55
CA GLU A 6 -3.05 5.51 11.61
C GLU A 6 -1.81 5.70 10.72
N PRO A 7 -1.81 6.68 9.80
CA PRO A 7 -0.67 6.93 8.93
C PRO A 7 0.46 7.65 9.67
N VAL A 8 1.70 7.23 9.40
CA VAL A 8 2.91 7.89 9.89
C VAL A 8 3.27 9.06 8.97
N GLU A 9 3.52 10.25 9.53
CA GLU A 9 3.70 11.49 8.77
C GLU A 9 4.93 11.49 7.83
N THR A 10 5.95 10.71 8.16
CA THR A 10 7.19 10.63 7.37
C THR A 10 7.12 9.64 6.20
N ILE A 11 6.03 8.87 6.08
CA ILE A 11 5.90 7.80 5.09
C ILE A 11 5.06 8.26 3.90
N ASN A 12 5.61 8.09 2.69
CA ASN A 12 4.85 8.29 1.46
C ASN A 12 4.02 7.05 1.13
N TYR A 13 2.73 7.10 1.47
CA TYR A 13 1.81 5.97 1.23
C TYR A 13 1.46 5.74 -0.24
N ASN A 14 1.68 6.70 -1.16
CA ASN A 14 1.58 6.41 -2.60
C ASN A 14 2.65 5.40 -3.03
N PHE A 15 3.89 5.61 -2.59
CA PHE A 15 5.00 4.72 -2.88
C PHE A 15 4.78 3.34 -2.25
N VAL A 16 4.42 3.28 -0.97
CA VAL A 16 4.15 2.01 -0.26
C VAL A 16 3.07 1.19 -0.96
N SER A 17 1.90 1.80 -1.25
CA SER A 17 0.82 1.09 -1.94
C SER A 17 1.21 0.66 -3.34
N GLY A 18 2.03 1.45 -4.05
CA GLY A 18 2.51 1.13 -5.39
C GLY A 18 3.44 -0.07 -5.40
N VAL A 19 4.40 -0.14 -4.49
CA VAL A 19 5.31 -1.29 -4.35
C VAL A 19 4.54 -2.55 -3.99
N TYR A 20 3.63 -2.49 -3.02
CA TYR A 20 2.82 -3.65 -2.64
C TYR A 20 1.88 -4.11 -3.77
N ALA A 21 1.34 -3.18 -4.56
CA ALA A 21 0.56 -3.51 -5.74
C ALA A 21 1.43 -4.22 -6.80
N ALA A 22 2.64 -3.73 -7.07
CA ALA A 22 3.56 -4.35 -8.01
C ALA A 22 3.97 -5.77 -7.57
N CYS A 23 4.29 -5.96 -6.28
CA CYS A 23 4.62 -7.27 -5.73
C CYS A 23 3.42 -8.23 -5.75
N THR A 24 2.20 -7.72 -5.50
CA THR A 24 0.97 -8.51 -5.62
C THR A 24 0.67 -8.90 -7.07
N ALA A 25 0.94 -8.01 -8.03
CA ALA A 25 0.83 -8.33 -9.44
C ALA A 25 1.85 -9.42 -9.83
N LEU A 26 3.09 -9.33 -9.35
CA LEU A 26 4.11 -10.36 -9.57
C LEU A 26 3.73 -11.71 -8.93
N PHE A 27 3.12 -11.69 -7.74
CA PHE A 27 2.52 -12.89 -7.14
C PHE A 27 1.53 -13.55 -8.10
N LEU A 28 0.57 -12.80 -8.65
CA LEU A 28 -0.45 -13.33 -9.55
C LEU A 28 0.15 -13.84 -10.86
N ILE A 29 1.17 -13.14 -11.40
CA ILE A 29 1.88 -13.56 -12.60
C ILE A 29 2.61 -14.89 -12.38
N LEU A 30 3.34 -15.04 -11.28
CA LEU A 30 4.06 -16.28 -10.96
C LEU A 30 3.10 -17.43 -10.61
N LEU A 31 2.00 -17.11 -9.91
CA LEU A 31 0.94 -18.07 -9.59
C LEU A 31 0.24 -18.58 -10.86
N ALA A 32 0.07 -17.74 -11.89
CA ALA A 32 -0.40 -18.22 -13.18
C ALA A 32 0.71 -18.97 -13.94
N GLY A 33 1.93 -18.43 -13.90
CA GLY A 33 3.11 -18.92 -14.62
C GLY A 33 3.52 -20.33 -14.26
N HIS A 34 3.35 -20.75 -13.00
CA HIS A 34 3.71 -22.11 -12.55
C HIS A 34 2.90 -23.22 -13.26
N HIS A 35 1.77 -22.89 -13.89
CA HIS A 35 0.98 -23.85 -14.67
C HIS A 35 1.57 -24.10 -16.06
N TYR A 36 2.55 -23.30 -16.48
CA TYR A 36 3.18 -23.38 -17.80
C TYR A 36 4.64 -23.86 -17.75
N THR A 37 5.31 -23.70 -16.61
CA THR A 37 6.71 -24.14 -16.44
C THR A 37 7.06 -24.41 -14.98
N ASP A 38 7.67 -25.57 -14.73
CA ASP A 38 8.15 -25.98 -13.41
C ASP A 38 9.29 -25.08 -12.90
N ALA A 39 9.94 -24.31 -13.79
CA ALA A 39 11.05 -23.41 -13.44
C ALA A 39 10.65 -22.29 -12.45
N VAL A 40 9.36 -21.99 -12.33
CA VAL A 40 8.82 -20.98 -11.40
C VAL A 40 7.90 -21.59 -10.34
N GLU A 41 7.88 -22.93 -10.22
CA GLU A 41 7.05 -23.63 -9.24
C GLU A 41 7.36 -23.16 -7.82
N GLY A 42 6.32 -22.77 -7.09
CA GLY A 42 6.42 -22.30 -5.71
C GLY A 42 7.00 -20.89 -5.53
N PHE A 43 7.58 -20.25 -6.56
CA PHE A 43 8.20 -18.92 -6.43
C PHE A 43 7.20 -17.84 -6.01
N TYR A 44 5.93 -17.99 -6.42
CA TYR A 44 4.85 -17.09 -6.03
C TYR A 44 4.68 -16.99 -4.51
N ILE A 45 5.02 -18.04 -3.73
CA ILE A 45 4.83 -18.05 -2.26
C ILE A 45 5.61 -16.91 -1.59
N VAL A 46 6.79 -16.55 -2.11
CA VAL A 46 7.61 -15.44 -1.59
C VAL A 46 6.83 -14.12 -1.59
N PHE A 47 5.91 -13.95 -2.54
CA PHE A 47 5.11 -12.74 -2.69
C PHE A 47 3.72 -12.82 -2.03
N ALA A 48 3.32 -13.96 -1.47
CA ALA A 48 2.03 -14.12 -0.83
C ALA A 48 1.73 -13.10 0.29
N PRO A 49 2.71 -12.69 1.14
CA PRO A 49 2.47 -11.68 2.17
C PRO A 49 2.06 -10.30 1.63
N PHE A 50 2.34 -9.99 0.36
CA PHE A 50 2.02 -8.67 -0.20
C PHE A 50 0.52 -8.46 -0.41
N ILE A 51 -0.30 -9.50 -0.48
CA ILE A 51 -1.76 -9.37 -0.58
C ILE A 51 -2.34 -8.66 0.66
N PRO A 52 -2.18 -9.19 1.90
CA PRO A 52 -2.67 -8.50 3.09
C PRO A 52 -1.96 -7.14 3.30
N CYS A 53 -0.68 -7.01 2.95
CA CYS A 53 0.02 -5.72 3.02
C CYS A 53 -0.57 -4.68 2.07
N LEU A 54 -0.93 -5.06 0.83
CA LEU A 54 -1.58 -4.18 -0.13
C LEU A 54 -2.92 -3.69 0.41
N LEU A 55 -3.78 -4.61 0.86
CA LEU A 55 -5.09 -4.28 1.43
C LEU A 55 -4.95 -3.29 2.61
N TRP A 56 -4.03 -3.58 3.53
CA TRP A 56 -3.73 -2.68 4.64
C TRP A 56 -3.24 -1.30 4.16
N SER A 57 -2.26 -1.28 3.24
CA SER A 57 -1.67 -0.02 2.76
C SER A 57 -2.67 0.87 2.04
N LEU A 58 -3.67 0.30 1.35
CA LEU A 58 -4.74 1.06 0.71
C LEU A 58 -5.62 1.76 1.74
N VAL A 59 -5.97 1.08 2.85
CA VAL A 59 -6.72 1.70 3.96
C VAL A 59 -5.90 2.81 4.60
N VAL A 60 -4.63 2.56 4.92
CA VAL A 60 -3.79 3.58 5.56
C VAL A 60 -3.53 4.76 4.61
N ARG A 61 -3.36 4.51 3.31
CA ARG A 61 -3.26 5.56 2.30
C ARG A 61 -4.50 6.43 2.24
N GLN A 62 -5.70 5.84 2.33
CA GLN A 62 -6.94 6.64 2.38
C GLN A 62 -6.97 7.54 3.62
N ASN A 63 -6.55 7.03 4.78
CA ASN A 63 -6.47 7.82 6.01
C ASN A 63 -5.41 8.93 5.91
N TRP A 64 -4.27 8.64 5.29
CA TRP A 64 -3.21 9.62 5.02
C TRP A 64 -3.72 10.76 4.14
N LEU A 65 -4.39 10.45 3.03
CA LEU A 65 -4.96 11.48 2.14
C LEU A 65 -5.99 12.36 2.85
N LYS A 66 -6.84 11.78 3.72
CA LYS A 66 -7.78 12.55 4.53
C LYS A 66 -7.07 13.51 5.50
N LYS A 67 -5.99 13.05 6.14
CA LYS A 67 -5.18 13.87 7.05
C LYS A 67 -4.49 15.02 6.32
N GLU A 68 -3.88 14.75 5.16
CA GLU A 68 -3.25 15.78 4.31
C GLU A 68 -4.26 16.85 3.86
N ALA A 69 -5.46 16.42 3.43
CA ALA A 69 -6.52 17.34 3.04
C ALA A 69 -6.98 18.25 4.21
N ALA A 70 -7.13 17.70 5.41
CA ALA A 70 -7.48 18.47 6.61
C ALA A 70 -6.40 19.50 6.97
N ILE A 71 -5.12 19.14 6.86
CA ILE A 71 -3.99 20.04 7.11
C ILE A 71 -3.97 21.18 6.09
N ALA A 72 -4.23 20.88 4.81
CA ALA A 72 -4.30 21.91 3.77
C ALA A 72 -5.40 22.94 4.06
N ILE A 73 -6.59 22.48 4.45
CA ILE A 73 -7.73 23.35 4.81
C ILE A 73 -7.38 24.25 6.01
N ASP A 74 -6.76 23.71 7.06
CA ASP A 74 -6.35 24.49 8.24
C ASP A 74 -5.29 25.56 7.90
N LYS A 75 -4.35 25.23 7.01
CA LYS A 75 -3.35 26.19 6.52
C LYS A 75 -3.98 27.33 5.73
N ASP A 76 -4.99 27.04 4.91
CA ASP A 76 -5.69 28.06 4.12
C ASP A 76 -6.55 28.97 5.01
N ALA A 77 -7.20 28.43 6.05
CA ALA A 77 -7.95 29.22 7.02
C ALA A 77 -7.04 30.23 7.75
N LYS A 78 -5.91 29.77 8.29
CA LYS A 78 -4.95 30.62 9.02
C LYS A 78 -4.27 31.68 8.16
N LYS A 79 -4.26 31.52 6.83
CA LYS A 79 -3.69 32.51 5.91
C LYS A 79 -4.63 33.70 5.67
N ASN A 80 -5.93 33.50 5.88
CA ASN A 80 -6.98 34.48 5.60
C ASN A 80 -7.44 35.26 6.85
N ASP A 81 -6.92 34.90 8.03
CA ASP A 81 -7.04 35.63 9.30
C ASP A 81 -5.88 36.62 9.50
#